data_AF-A0A507WAF9-F1
#
_entry.id   AF-A0A507WAF9-F1
#
_cell.length_a   1.000
_cell.length_b   1.000
_cell.length_c   1.000
_cell.angle_alpha   90.00
_cell.angle_beta   90.00
_cell.angle_gamma   90.00
#
_symmetry.space_group_name_H-M   'P 1'
#
loop_
_entity.id
_entity.type
_entity.pdbx_description
1 polymer ?
#
loop_
_entity_poly.entity_id
_entity_poly.type
_entity_poly.pdbx_seq_one_letter_code
_entity_poly.pdbx_strand_id
1 'polypeptide(L)'
;MKSFFVSIFVALLLSYAGYVLISTEACVRIERATIPVKWGGLMISHFAKPWAFPETIARIELYSLKSRLNVANFVQRQFYMDEQVVCGWNKFDY
;
A
#
# COMPACT_ATOMS: atom_id res chain seq x y z
N MET A 1 -30.02 0.32 7.29
CA MET A 1 -28.59 0.52 7.63
C MET A 1 -27.63 -0.36 6.82
N LYS A 2 -27.87 -1.66 6.58
CA LYS A 2 -26.95 -2.53 5.82
C LYS A 2 -26.58 -2.03 4.40
N SER A 3 -27.53 -1.48 3.64
CA SER A 3 -27.31 -1.03 2.25
C SER A 3 -26.40 0.21 2.12
N PHE A 4 -26.43 1.12 3.09
CA PHE A 4 -25.66 2.38 3.02
C PHE A 4 -24.15 2.14 3.18
N PHE A 5 -23.74 1.33 4.16
CA PHE A 5 -22.33 0.98 4.36
C PHE A 5 -21.77 0.17 3.18
N VAL A 6 -22.56 -0.75 2.62
CA VAL A 6 -22.18 -1.50 1.42
C VAL A 6 -21.97 -0.55 0.24
N SER A 7 -22.88 0.41 0.03
CA SER A 7 -22.76 1.39 -1.05
C SER A 7 -21.51 2.27 -0.92
N ILE A 8 -21.19 2.74 0.29
CA ILE A 8 -19.96 3.49 0.56
C ILE A 8 -18.72 2.62 0.28
N PHE A 9 -18.73 1.39 0.78
CA PHE A 9 -17.60 0.47 0.58
C PHE A 9 -17.35 0.19 -0.91
N VAL A 10 -18.42 -0.04 -1.68
CA VAL A 10 -18.32 -0.22 -3.14
C VAL A 10 -17.77 1.04 -3.82
N ALA A 11 -18.24 2.24 -3.44
CA ALA A 11 -17.73 3.49 -3.99
C ALA A 11 -16.23 3.69 -3.68
N LEU A 12 -15.79 3.35 -2.46
CA LEU A 12 -14.38 3.37 -2.07
C LEU A 12 -13.54 2.36 -2.86
N LEU A 13 -14.06 1.17 -3.11
CA LEU A 13 -13.38 0.16 -3.94
C LEU A 13 -13.24 0.62 -5.39
N LEU A 14 -14.29 1.18 -5.99
CA LEU A 14 -14.27 1.66 -7.38
C LEU A 14 -13.33 2.85 -7.55
N SER A 15 -13.37 3.80 -6.63
CA SER A 15 -12.44 4.94 -6.64
C SER A 15 -11.00 4.51 -6.44
N TYR A 16 -10.74 3.55 -5.55
CA TYR A 16 -9.42 2.96 -5.37
C TYR A 16 -8.93 2.25 -6.64
N ALA A 17 -9.76 1.42 -7.26
CA ALA A 17 -9.42 0.74 -8.51
C ALA A 17 -9.12 1.74 -9.62
N GLY A 18 -9.94 2.78 -9.78
CA GLY A 18 -9.70 3.87 -10.72
C GLY A 18 -8.38 4.60 -10.47
N TYR A 19 -8.07 4.92 -9.20
CA TYR A 19 -6.81 5.55 -8.81
C TYR A 19 -5.57 4.70 -9.11
N VAL A 20 -5.65 3.38 -8.91
CA VAL A 20 -4.56 2.45 -9.24
C VAL A 20 -4.39 2.35 -10.76
N LEU A 21 -5.49 2.18 -11.50
CA LEU A 21 -5.47 1.88 -12.93
C LEU A 21 -5.27 3.09 -13.85
N ILE A 22 -5.41 4.32 -13.36
CA ILE A 22 -5.17 5.53 -14.17
C ILE A 22 -3.71 5.65 -14.67
N SER A 23 -2.77 4.93 -14.05
CA SER A 23 -1.37 4.89 -14.49
C SER A 23 -1.11 3.76 -15.48
N THR A 24 -0.42 4.05 -16.58
CA THR A 24 0.01 3.06 -17.58
C THR A 24 1.29 2.32 -17.16
N GLU A 25 2.12 2.94 -16.31
CA GLU A 25 3.36 2.33 -15.81
C GLU A 25 3.09 1.29 -14.72
N ALA A 26 3.60 0.07 -14.91
CA ALA A 26 3.42 -1.05 -13.98
C ALA A 26 3.93 -0.75 -12.56
N CYS A 27 5.12 -0.15 -12.45
CA CYS A 27 5.70 0.22 -11.15
C CYS A 27 4.84 1.20 -10.38
N VAL A 28 4.32 2.22 -11.05
CA VAL A 28 3.44 3.20 -10.43
C VAL A 28 2.12 2.55 -10.00
N ARG A 29 1.55 1.63 -10.79
CA ARG A 29 0.34 0.88 -10.39
C ARG A 29 0.59 0.05 -9.14
N ILE A 30 1.70 -0.70 -9.09
CA ILE A 30 2.07 -1.51 -7.92
C ILE A 30 2.24 -0.62 -6.69
N GLU A 31 2.97 0.50 -6.82
CA GLU A 31 3.16 1.44 -5.72
C GLU A 31 1.83 2.02 -5.21
N ARG A 32 0.92 2.38 -6.12
CA ARG A 32 -0.42 2.86 -5.77
C ARG A 32 -1.27 1.80 -5.11
N ALA A 33 -1.14 0.53 -5.50
CA ALA A 33 -1.84 -0.57 -4.86
C ALA A 33 -1.43 -0.74 -3.37
N THR A 34 -0.25 -0.28 -2.99
CA THR A 34 0.20 -0.30 -1.59
C THR A 34 -0.26 0.90 -0.76
N ILE A 35 -1.01 1.85 -1.33
CA ILE A 35 -1.40 3.09 -0.65
C ILE A 35 -2.19 2.87 0.65
N PRO A 36 -3.07 1.85 0.80
CA PRO A 36 -3.77 1.62 2.06
C PRO A 36 -2.81 1.26 3.20
N VAL A 37 -1.75 0.50 2.91
CA VAL A 37 -0.71 0.13 3.89
C VAL A 37 0.09 1.36 4.32
N LYS A 38 0.43 2.24 3.36
CA LYS A 38 1.10 3.52 3.65
C LYS A 38 0.26 4.38 4.60
N TRP A 39 -1.01 4.60 4.28
CA TRP A 39 -1.90 5.41 5.12
C TRP A 39 -2.16 4.75 6.47
N GLY A 40 -2.32 3.43 6.52
CA GLY A 40 -2.46 2.69 7.78
C GLY A 40 -1.26 2.91 8.71
N GLY A 41 -0.03 2.79 8.20
CA GLY A 41 1.17 3.05 8.98
C GLY A 41 1.32 4.51 9.44
N LEU A 42 0.99 5.46 8.57
CA LEU A 42 0.98 6.89 8.92
C LEU A 42 -0.05 7.21 10.00
N MET A 43 -1.24 6.62 9.93
CA MET A 43 -2.28 6.79 10.94
C MET A 43 -1.81 6.20 12.28
N ILE A 44 -1.33 4.95 12.29
CA ILE A 44 -0.86 4.31 13.52
C ILE A 44 0.29 5.10 14.16
N SER A 45 1.29 5.51 13.37
CA SER A 45 2.39 6.33 13.89
C SER A 45 1.91 7.67 14.43
N HIS A 46 1.00 8.36 13.74
CA HIS A 46 0.43 9.63 14.19
C HIS A 46 -0.33 9.50 15.51
N PHE A 47 -1.17 8.47 15.67
CA PHE A 47 -1.89 8.22 16.91
C PHE A 47 -1.00 7.70 18.04
N ALA A 48 0.11 7.02 17.72
CA ALA A 48 1.06 6.53 18.70
C ALA A 48 2.00 7.61 19.24
N LYS A 49 2.31 8.66 18.45
CA LYS A 49 3.21 9.76 18.83
C LYS A 49 2.97 10.34 20.24
N PRO A 50 1.74 10.62 20.69
CA PRO A 50 1.51 11.16 22.03
C PRO A 50 1.77 10.18 23.18
N TRP A 51 1.85 8.87 22.91
CA TRP A 51 1.88 7.82 23.95
C TRP A 51 3.12 6.91 23.88
N ALA A 52 3.95 7.04 22.85
CA ALA A 52 5.03 6.11 22.57
C ALA A 52 6.38 6.82 22.46
N PHE A 53 7.44 6.13 22.88
CA PHE A 53 8.80 6.60 22.72
C PHE A 53 9.22 6.70 21.24
N PRO A 54 10.17 7.57 20.89
CA PRO A 54 10.64 7.74 19.53
C PRO A 54 11.11 6.44 18.86
N GLU A 55 11.74 5.54 19.61
CA GLU A 55 12.22 4.24 19.11
C GLU A 55 11.05 3.34 18.69
N THR A 56 9.94 3.41 19.41
CA THR A 56 8.70 2.68 19.08
C THR A 56 8.07 3.24 17.81
N ILE A 57 8.05 4.57 17.64
CA ILE A 57 7.55 5.21 16.42
C ILE A 57 8.39 4.80 15.21
N ALA A 58 9.72 4.87 15.32
CA ALA A 58 10.63 4.42 14.26
C ALA A 58 10.40 2.95 13.90
N ARG A 59 10.15 2.10 14.91
CA ARG A 59 9.81 0.69 14.69
C ARG A 59 8.49 0.52 13.92
N ILE A 60 7.44 1.28 14.26
CA ILE A 60 6.16 1.26 13.53
C ILE A 60 6.36 1.68 12.07
N GLU A 61 7.11 2.74 11.82
CA GLU A 61 7.41 3.22 10.47
C GLU A 61 8.19 2.16 9.67
N LEU A 62 9.19 1.53 10.28
CA LEU A 62 9.94 0.42 9.67
C LEU A 62 9.04 -0.77 9.33
N TYR A 63 8.15 -1.19 10.24
CA TYR A 63 7.19 -2.26 9.97
C TYR A 63 6.21 -1.90 8.87
N SER A 64 5.74 -0.65 8.82
CA SER A 64 4.87 -0.17 7.74
C SER A 64 5.60 -0.23 6.39
N LEU A 65 6.85 0.22 6.33
CA LEU A 65 7.67 0.13 5.11
C LEU A 65 7.87 -1.32 4.66
N LYS A 66 8.22 -2.22 5.59
CA LYS A 66 8.38 -3.66 5.29
C LYS A 66 7.07 -4.29 4.81
N SER A 67 5.95 -3.98 5.46
CA SER A 67 4.63 -4.45 5.03
C SER A 67 4.29 -3.95 3.63
N ARG A 68 4.59 -2.67 3.35
CA ARG A 68 4.38 -2.06 2.04
C ARG A 68 5.19 -2.77 0.95
N LEU A 69 6.46 -3.07 1.21
CA LEU A 69 7.31 -3.84 0.29
C LEU A 69 6.76 -5.25 0.04
N ASN A 70 6.34 -5.95 1.10
CA ASN A 70 5.75 -7.29 0.97
C ASN A 70 4.48 -7.28 0.12
N VAL A 71 3.61 -6.28 0.29
CA VAL A 71 2.41 -6.13 -0.53
C VAL A 71 2.76 -5.76 -1.97
N ALA A 72 3.75 -4.90 -2.19
CA ALA A 72 4.24 -4.59 -3.55
C ALA A 72 4.73 -5.86 -4.27
N ASN A 73 5.56 -6.67 -3.61
CA ASN A 73 6.04 -7.95 -4.12
C ASN A 73 4.90 -8.94 -4.39
N PHE A 74 3.91 -9.01 -3.50
CA PHE A 74 2.73 -9.84 -3.69
C PHE A 74 1.91 -9.41 -4.92
N VAL A 75 1.64 -8.11 -5.07
CA VAL A 75 0.90 -7.56 -6.21
C VAL A 75 1.68 -7.78 -7.51
N GLN A 76 2.99 -7.56 -7.51
CA GLN A 76 3.85 -7.82 -8.66
C GLN A 76 3.74 -9.30 -9.08
N ARG A 77 3.93 -10.23 -8.13
CA ARG A 77 3.82 -11.67 -8.40
C ARG A 77 2.42 -12.07 -8.86
N GLN A 78 1.35 -11.45 -8.37
CA GLN A 78 0.00 -11.88 -8.74
C GLN A 78 -0.43 -11.38 -10.12
N PHE A 79 -0.03 -10.16 -10.50
CA PHE A 79 -0.56 -9.49 -11.69
C PHE A 79 0.45 -9.32 -12.82
N TYR A 80 1.73 -9.59 -12.58
CA TYR A 80 2.82 -9.41 -13.54
C TYR A 80 3.75 -10.63 -13.55
N MET A 81 3.20 -11.86 -13.55
CA MET A 81 4.02 -13.08 -13.61
C MET A 81 4.85 -13.19 -14.89
N ASP A 82 4.28 -12.76 -16.02
CA ASP A 82 4.89 -12.93 -17.34
C ASP A 82 5.84 -11.78 -17.72
N GLU A 83 5.73 -10.64 -17.03
CA GLU A 83 6.57 -9.46 -17.27
C GLU A 83 7.55 -9.26 -16.11
N GLN A 84 8.85 -9.27 -16.39
CA GLN A 84 9.85 -8.83 -15.40
C GLN A 84 9.75 -7.31 -15.20
N VAL A 85 8.87 -6.91 -14.30
CA VAL A 85 8.71 -5.50 -13.91
C VAL A 85 9.83 -5.10 -12.95
N VAL A 86 10.81 -4.33 -13.44
CA VAL A 86 11.89 -3.78 -12.63
C VAL A 86 11.55 -2.35 -12.18
N CYS A 87 11.30 -2.19 -10.89
CA CYS A 87 11.01 -0.95 -10.19
C CYS A 87 12.17 -0.51 -9.30
N GLY A 88 12.24 0.78 -8.96
CA GLY A 88 13.33 1.32 -8.13
C GLY A 88 13.55 0.58 -6.80
N TRP A 89 12.51 -0.02 -6.23
CA TRP A 89 12.53 -0.75 -4.97
C TRP A 89 12.81 -2.26 -5.09
N ASN A 90 12.78 -2.86 -6.29
CA ASN A 90 13.09 -4.28 -6.51
C ASN A 90 14.34 -4.50 -7.37
N LYS A 91 15.07 -3.44 -7.74
CA LYS A 91 16.27 -3.47 -8.58
C LYS A 91 17.40 -4.37 -8.08
N PHE A 92 17.42 -4.72 -6.79
CA PHE A 92 18.50 -5.48 -6.15
C PHE A 92 18.12 -6.93 -5.83
N ASP A 93 16.88 -7.33 -6.11
CA ASP A 93 16.39 -8.71 -5.90
C ASP A 93 16.55 -9.58 -7.17
N TYR A 94 17.20 -9.06 -8.22
CA TYR A 94 17.50 -9.73 -9.49
C TYR A 94 19.00 -9.83 -9.74
#